data_AF-A0A5R8KAK5-F1
#
_entry.id   AF-A0A5R8KAK5-F1
#
_cell.length_a   1.000
_cell.length_b   1.000
_cell.length_c   1.000
_cell.angle_alpha   90.00
_cell.angle_beta   90.00
_cell.angle_gamma   90.00
#
_symmetry.space_group_name_H-M   'P 1'
#
loop_
_entity.id
_entity.type
_entity.pdbx_description
1 polymer ?
#
loop_
_entity_poly.entity_id
_entity_poly.type
_entity_poly.pdbx_seq_one_letter_code
_entity_poly.pdbx_strand_id
1 'polypeptide(L)'
;MRFLIPVLFVAGSLAFADSPGDATDTPDVVAKMVQGLAASKLDHLTSKTYKDGDREFSYHLKTIDYLGTVQRDEHRYTIAAAKFLRSSAKGSAYPPARGHGFIIVFDEAFDVATHGRMDFADYYMDGHVLKVGETVVADFGSTDPVIRHHGWLLDSAFMPYPFADRISEADWQSGAFRKEP
;
A
#
# COMPACT_ATOMS: atom_id res chain seq x y z
N MET A 1 -13.33 46.16 -25.70
CA MET A 1 -12.52 44.95 -25.91
C MET A 1 -12.82 43.98 -24.78
N ARG A 2 -13.39 42.80 -25.08
CA ARG A 2 -13.66 41.75 -24.09
C ARG A 2 -12.35 41.01 -23.81
N PHE A 3 -11.84 41.09 -22.60
CA PHE A 3 -10.74 40.25 -22.14
C PHE A 3 -11.29 38.84 -21.91
N LEU A 4 -10.93 37.90 -22.78
CA LEU A 4 -11.05 36.47 -22.53
C LEU A 4 -9.91 36.08 -21.58
N ILE A 5 -10.25 35.78 -20.32
CA ILE A 5 -9.34 35.11 -19.39
C ILE A 5 -9.41 33.62 -19.75
N PRO A 6 -8.32 32.99 -20.22
CA PRO A 6 -8.30 31.54 -20.33
C PRO A 6 -8.25 30.97 -18.90
N VAL A 7 -9.33 30.32 -18.48
CA VAL A 7 -9.34 29.49 -17.28
C VAL A 7 -8.44 28.29 -17.60
N LEU A 8 -7.20 28.34 -17.13
CA LEU A 8 -6.29 27.19 -17.12
C LEU A 8 -6.93 26.14 -16.19
N PHE A 9 -7.50 25.08 -16.76
CA PHE A 9 -7.75 23.85 -16.01
C PHE A 9 -6.38 23.24 -15.71
N VAL A 10 -5.87 23.47 -14.50
CA VAL A 10 -4.78 22.69 -13.96
C VAL A 10 -5.31 21.28 -13.77
N ALA A 11 -5.02 20.39 -14.72
CA ALA A 11 -5.21 18.96 -14.58
C ALA A 11 -4.16 18.41 -13.60
N GLY A 12 -4.27 18.82 -12.34
CA GLY A 12 -3.57 18.17 -11.25
C GLY A 12 -4.31 16.88 -10.94
N SER A 13 -3.60 15.76 -10.87
CA SER A 13 -4.14 14.50 -10.32
C SER A 13 -4.70 14.80 -8.93
N LEU A 14 -6.03 14.85 -8.82
CA LEU A 14 -6.71 15.09 -7.55
C LEU A 14 -6.70 13.78 -6.77
N ALA A 15 -6.02 13.77 -5.63
CA ALA A 15 -6.09 12.67 -4.70
C ALA A 15 -7.14 12.98 -3.61
N PHE A 16 -8.19 12.16 -3.54
CA PHE A 16 -9.17 12.20 -2.45
C PHE A 16 -8.98 10.98 -1.56
N ALA A 17 -9.31 11.07 -0.29
CA ALA A 17 -9.17 9.95 0.62
C ALA A 17 -10.40 9.85 1.52
N ASP A 18 -10.91 8.63 1.67
CA ASP A 18 -12.01 8.32 2.59
C ASP A 18 -11.44 7.65 3.85
N SER A 19 -11.96 8.04 5.00
CA SER A 19 -11.57 7.50 6.30
C SER A 19 -12.20 6.11 6.49
N PRO A 20 -11.55 5.19 7.23
CA PRO A 20 -12.12 3.88 7.53
C PRO A 20 -13.41 3.95 8.37
N GLY A 21 -13.66 5.10 9.01
CA GLY A 21 -14.90 5.38 9.74
C GLY A 21 -16.05 5.94 8.90
N ASP A 22 -15.80 6.25 7.62
CA ASP A 22 -16.82 6.82 6.74
C ASP A 22 -17.80 5.73 6.25
N ALA A 23 -19.03 6.15 5.95
CA ALA A 23 -20.03 5.26 5.38
C ALA A 23 -19.55 4.72 4.03
N THR A 24 -19.44 3.40 3.92
CA THR A 24 -18.99 2.71 2.72
C THR A 24 -20.10 1.81 2.15
N ASP A 25 -20.23 1.79 0.83
CA ASP A 25 -21.10 0.85 0.12
C ASP A 25 -20.56 -0.59 0.17
N THR A 26 -19.33 -0.77 0.65
CA THR A 26 -18.61 -2.06 0.68
C THR A 26 -18.26 -2.48 2.12
N PRO A 27 -19.25 -2.86 2.94
CA PRO A 27 -19.00 -3.24 4.34
C PRO A 27 -18.18 -4.53 4.49
N ASP A 28 -18.01 -5.31 3.42
CA ASP A 28 -17.21 -6.53 3.35
C ASP A 28 -15.73 -6.29 2.95
N VAL A 29 -15.26 -5.03 2.96
CA VAL A 29 -13.89 -4.63 2.61
C VAL A 29 -12.82 -5.53 3.24
N VAL A 30 -12.92 -5.83 4.54
CA VAL A 30 -11.95 -6.69 5.23
C VAL A 30 -11.92 -8.10 4.66
N ALA A 31 -13.09 -8.68 4.37
CA ALA A 31 -13.16 -10.02 3.78
C ALA A 31 -12.52 -10.04 2.38
N LYS A 32 -12.76 -9.00 1.57
CA LYS A 32 -12.14 -8.85 0.25
C LYS A 32 -10.62 -8.70 0.32
N MET A 33 -10.10 -7.91 1.27
CA MET A 33 -8.65 -7.78 1.47
C MET A 33 -8.00 -9.12 1.84
N VAL A 34 -8.63 -9.92 2.71
CA VAL A 34 -8.14 -11.27 3.06
C VAL A 34 -8.12 -12.18 1.83
N GLN A 35 -9.16 -12.13 1.00
CA GLN A 35 -9.22 -12.90 -0.25
C GLN A 35 -8.13 -12.45 -1.24
N GLY A 36 -7.94 -11.14 -1.41
CA GLY A 36 -6.90 -10.55 -2.24
C GLY A 36 -5.49 -11.01 -1.84
N LEU A 37 -5.20 -11.03 -0.53
CA LEU A 37 -3.91 -11.54 -0.05
C LEU A 37 -3.71 -13.02 -0.36
N ALA A 38 -4.74 -13.85 -0.19
CA ALA A 38 -4.68 -15.26 -0.54
C ALA A 38 -4.51 -15.47 -2.05
N ALA A 39 -5.11 -14.62 -2.89
CA ALA A 39 -5.04 -14.68 -4.34
C ALA A 39 -3.72 -14.13 -4.92
N SER A 40 -3.02 -13.26 -4.19
CA SER A 40 -1.79 -12.60 -4.64
C SER A 40 -0.65 -13.56 -5.03
N LYS A 41 -0.63 -14.78 -4.47
CA LYS A 41 0.45 -15.78 -4.61
C LYS A 41 1.83 -15.25 -4.19
N LEU A 42 1.88 -14.16 -3.45
CA LEU A 42 3.11 -13.60 -2.90
C LEU A 42 3.48 -14.36 -1.63
N ASP A 43 4.60 -15.08 -1.69
CA ASP A 43 5.00 -16.04 -0.66
C ASP A 43 5.04 -15.48 0.77
N HIS A 44 5.37 -14.20 0.93
CA HIS A 44 5.46 -13.49 2.21
C HIS A 44 4.18 -12.76 2.62
N LEU A 45 3.15 -12.75 1.78
CA LEU A 45 1.81 -12.20 2.03
C LEU A 45 0.69 -13.26 1.95
N THR A 46 1.04 -14.54 1.79
CA THR A 46 0.07 -15.64 1.71
C THR A 46 0.25 -16.60 2.89
N SER A 47 -0.85 -16.94 3.55
CA SER A 47 -0.83 -17.92 4.64
C SER A 47 -0.52 -19.31 4.10
N LYS A 48 0.42 -20.02 4.72
CA LYS A 48 0.87 -21.35 4.29
C LYS A 48 1.52 -22.15 5.41
N THR A 49 1.57 -23.47 5.24
CA THR A 49 2.51 -24.32 5.96
C THR A 49 3.71 -24.61 5.06
N TYR A 50 4.89 -24.75 5.64
CA TYR A 50 6.10 -25.08 4.89
C TYR A 50 7.11 -25.82 5.77
N LYS A 51 8.11 -26.42 5.13
CA LYS A 51 9.25 -27.07 5.80
C LYS A 51 10.53 -26.29 5.56
N ASP A 52 11.36 -26.21 6.58
CA ASP A 52 12.74 -25.73 6.50
C ASP A 52 13.63 -26.78 7.20
N GLY A 53 14.33 -27.56 6.38
CA GLY A 53 14.91 -28.85 6.79
C GLY A 53 13.84 -29.83 7.28
N ASP A 54 14.10 -30.48 8.41
CA ASP A 54 13.17 -31.44 9.04
C ASP A 54 12.09 -30.76 9.90
N ARG A 55 12.03 -29.42 9.91
CA ARG A 55 11.12 -28.66 10.76
C ARG A 55 9.94 -28.13 9.95
N GLU A 56 8.73 -28.30 10.47
CA GLU A 56 7.48 -27.79 9.89
C GLU A 56 7.08 -26.48 10.59
N PHE A 57 6.70 -25.47 9.80
CA PHE A 57 6.26 -24.16 10.26
C PHE A 57 4.91 -23.80 9.65
N SER A 58 4.16 -22.93 10.32
CA SER A 58 3.04 -22.21 9.71
C SER A 58 3.34 -20.72 9.64
N TYR A 59 2.86 -20.09 8.57
CA TYR A 59 2.84 -18.67 8.36
C TYR A 59 1.40 -18.27 8.12
N HIS A 60 0.86 -17.35 8.91
CA HIS A 60 -0.55 -16.99 8.79
C HIS A 60 -0.78 -15.51 9.04
N LEU A 61 -1.78 -14.98 8.33
CA LEU A 61 -2.34 -13.66 8.60
C LEU A 61 -2.93 -13.66 10.02
N LYS A 62 -2.42 -12.78 10.87
CA LYS A 62 -2.82 -12.64 12.28
C LYS A 62 -3.86 -11.53 12.45
N THR A 63 -3.61 -10.37 11.84
CA THR A 63 -4.56 -9.25 11.76
C THR A 63 -4.43 -8.57 10.41
N ILE A 64 -5.52 -7.94 9.99
CA ILE A 64 -5.53 -6.98 8.90
C ILE A 64 -6.45 -5.83 9.29
N ASP A 65 -5.92 -4.62 9.21
CA ASP A 65 -6.60 -3.40 9.60
C ASP A 65 -6.85 -2.59 8.33
N TYR A 66 -8.12 -2.27 8.07
CA TYR A 66 -8.52 -1.36 7.00
C TYR A 66 -8.19 0.07 7.43
N LEU A 67 -7.30 0.74 6.70
CA LEU A 67 -6.81 2.06 7.08
C LEU A 67 -7.52 3.21 6.38
N GLY A 68 -8.24 2.93 5.29
CA GLY A 68 -8.93 3.92 4.46
C GLY A 68 -8.72 3.66 2.97
N THR A 69 -9.25 4.54 2.14
CA THR A 69 -9.03 4.53 0.70
C THR A 69 -8.31 5.78 0.23
N VAL A 70 -7.64 5.65 -0.91
CA VAL A 70 -7.12 6.79 -1.66
C VAL A 70 -7.64 6.66 -3.08
N GLN A 71 -8.33 7.69 -3.55
CA GLN A 71 -8.65 7.86 -4.96
C GLN A 71 -7.52 8.63 -5.63
N ARG A 72 -7.03 8.14 -6.75
CA ARG A 72 -6.05 8.83 -7.59
C ARG A 72 -6.45 8.68 -9.04
N ASP A 73 -6.60 9.81 -9.71
CA ASP A 73 -7.23 9.91 -11.02
C ASP A 73 -8.63 9.26 -10.98
N GLU A 74 -8.92 8.29 -11.86
CA GLU A 74 -10.20 7.58 -11.90
C GLU A 74 -10.21 6.29 -11.06
N HIS A 75 -9.13 6.00 -10.34
CA HIS A 75 -8.96 4.74 -9.62
C HIS A 75 -9.02 4.89 -8.11
N ARG A 76 -9.74 3.98 -7.45
CA ARG A 76 -9.78 3.85 -5.98
C ARG A 76 -8.86 2.73 -5.51
N TYR A 77 -8.06 3.04 -4.51
CA TYR A 77 -7.15 2.11 -3.86
C TYR A 77 -7.52 1.93 -2.40
N THR A 78 -7.47 0.70 -1.91
CA THR A 78 -7.70 0.37 -0.50
C THR A 78 -6.37 0.20 0.22
N ILE A 79 -6.18 0.91 1.34
CA ILE A 79 -4.96 0.85 2.14
C ILE A 79 -5.19 0.00 3.38
N ALA A 80 -4.26 -0.90 3.65
CA ALA A 80 -4.34 -1.81 4.79
C ALA A 80 -2.99 -1.97 5.49
N ALA A 81 -3.04 -2.22 6.80
CA ALA A 81 -1.92 -2.76 7.55
C ALA A 81 -2.19 -4.24 7.85
N ALA A 82 -1.29 -5.13 7.43
CA ALA A 82 -1.40 -6.57 7.73
C ALA A 82 -0.25 -7.04 8.61
N LYS A 83 -0.58 -7.89 9.59
CA LYS A 83 0.40 -8.55 10.47
C LYS A 83 0.35 -10.03 10.20
N PHE A 84 1.49 -10.61 9.85
CA PHE A 84 1.67 -12.05 9.70
C PHE A 84 2.53 -12.61 10.82
N LEU A 85 2.24 -13.85 11.20
CA LEU A 85 3.03 -14.58 12.18
C LEU A 85 3.60 -15.85 11.55
N ARG A 86 4.92 -16.00 11.60
CA ARG A 86 5.58 -17.30 11.48
C ARG A 86 5.56 -17.96 12.86
N SER A 87 4.99 -19.16 12.95
CA SER A 87 5.02 -19.96 14.17
C SER A 87 6.45 -20.37 14.55
N SER A 88 6.63 -20.87 15.77
CA SER A 88 7.77 -21.74 16.07
C SER A 88 7.66 -23.05 15.27
N ALA A 89 8.75 -23.81 15.20
CA ALA A 89 8.73 -25.13 14.59
C ALA A 89 7.73 -26.04 15.33
N LYS A 90 6.95 -26.84 14.60
CA LYS A 90 5.97 -27.77 15.17
C LYS A 90 6.61 -28.69 16.22
N GLY A 91 6.04 -28.73 17.42
CA GLY A 91 6.58 -29.48 18.55
C GLY A 91 7.82 -28.87 19.21
N SER A 92 8.19 -27.63 18.88
CA SER A 92 9.37 -26.94 19.43
C SER A 92 9.07 -25.49 19.77
N ALA A 93 9.68 -24.97 20.83
CA ALA A 93 9.69 -23.53 21.13
C ALA A 93 10.70 -22.75 20.27
N TYR A 94 11.64 -23.44 19.60
CA TYR A 94 12.74 -22.86 18.84
C TYR A 94 12.74 -23.26 17.35
N PRO A 95 13.06 -22.34 16.42
CA PRO A 95 13.20 -20.89 16.67
C PRO A 95 11.85 -20.31 17.13
N PRO A 96 11.87 -19.21 17.91
CA PRO A 96 10.63 -18.60 18.37
C PRO A 96 9.81 -18.07 17.21
N ALA A 97 8.50 -17.92 17.46
CA ALA A 97 7.60 -17.24 16.55
C ALA A 97 8.10 -15.83 16.23
N ARG A 98 7.90 -15.40 14.99
CA ARG A 98 8.31 -14.07 14.51
C ARG A 98 7.15 -13.42 13.76
N GLY A 99 6.91 -12.15 14.07
CA GLY A 99 5.94 -11.34 13.37
C GLY A 99 6.55 -10.54 12.22
N HIS A 100 5.78 -10.31 11.17
CA HIS A 100 6.11 -9.40 10.06
C HIS A 100 4.92 -8.46 9.81
N GLY A 101 5.19 -7.16 9.67
CA GLY A 101 4.20 -6.14 9.34
C GLY A 101 4.34 -5.67 7.88
N PHE A 102 3.20 -5.30 7.28
CA PHE A 102 3.15 -4.78 5.92
C PHE A 102 2.11 -3.67 5.79
N ILE A 103 2.43 -2.62 5.03
CA ILE A 103 1.40 -1.83 4.33
C ILE A 103 1.13 -2.50 3.01
N ILE A 104 -0.15 -2.62 2.69
CA ILE A 104 -0.61 -3.15 1.42
C ILE A 104 -1.54 -2.12 0.80
N VAL A 105 -1.35 -1.91 -0.50
CA VAL A 105 -2.27 -1.15 -1.34
C VAL A 105 -2.95 -2.15 -2.26
N PHE A 106 -4.27 -2.21 -2.17
CA PHE A 106 -5.10 -2.98 -3.08
C PHE A 106 -5.70 -2.05 -4.14
N ASP A 107 -5.87 -2.55 -5.35
CA ASP A 107 -6.67 -1.88 -6.37
C ASP A 107 -8.18 -2.09 -6.14
N GLU A 108 -9.01 -1.63 -7.09
CA GLU A 108 -10.47 -1.74 -7.04
C GLU A 108 -10.98 -3.19 -7.06
N ALA A 109 -10.20 -4.10 -7.63
CA ALA A 109 -10.51 -5.53 -7.68
C ALA A 109 -10.05 -6.28 -6.42
N PHE A 110 -9.43 -5.57 -5.47
CA PHE A 110 -8.74 -6.13 -4.32
C PHE A 110 -7.52 -6.99 -4.68
N ASP A 111 -6.92 -6.77 -5.85
CA ASP A 111 -5.61 -7.32 -6.17
C ASP A 111 -4.51 -6.47 -5.50
N VAL A 112 -3.42 -7.11 -5.08
CA VAL A 112 -2.30 -6.42 -4.42
C VAL A 112 -1.53 -5.59 -5.45
N ALA A 113 -1.76 -4.28 -5.46
CA ALA A 113 -1.10 -3.35 -6.36
C ALA A 113 0.34 -3.05 -5.92
N THR A 114 0.56 -2.84 -4.63
CA THR A 114 1.90 -2.74 -4.03
C THR A 114 1.86 -3.09 -2.54
N HIS A 115 3.03 -3.30 -1.96
CA HIS A 115 3.19 -3.46 -0.53
C HIS A 115 4.60 -3.07 -0.11
N GLY A 116 4.77 -2.76 1.17
CA GLY A 116 6.08 -2.57 1.79
C GLY A 116 6.11 -3.15 3.18
N ARG A 117 7.28 -3.67 3.57
CA ARG A 117 7.49 -4.22 4.91
C ARG A 117 7.65 -3.08 5.90
N MET A 118 7.12 -3.28 7.11
CA MET A 118 7.25 -2.32 8.19
C MET A 118 7.22 -2.96 9.57
N ASP A 119 7.66 -2.18 10.54
CA ASP A 119 7.54 -2.51 11.95
C ASP A 119 6.09 -2.37 12.45
N PHE A 120 5.82 -3.00 13.59
CA PHE A 120 4.51 -2.96 14.20
C PHE A 120 4.27 -1.63 14.90
N ALA A 121 3.36 -0.84 14.35
CA ALA A 121 2.86 0.39 14.95
C ALA A 121 1.36 0.56 14.67
N ASP A 122 0.78 1.57 15.28
CA ASP A 122 -0.62 1.96 15.08
C ASP A 122 -0.68 2.96 13.91
N TYR A 123 -0.68 2.40 12.70
CA TYR A 123 -0.79 3.18 11.47
C TYR A 123 -2.21 3.69 11.26
N TYR A 124 -2.34 4.89 10.73
CA TYR A 124 -3.62 5.44 10.33
C TYR A 124 -3.48 6.39 9.13
N MET A 125 -4.59 6.59 8.42
CA MET A 125 -4.67 7.59 7.35
C MET A 125 -5.17 8.92 7.91
N ASP A 126 -4.49 10.00 7.54
CA ASP A 126 -4.93 11.38 7.70
C ASP A 126 -5.06 11.99 6.30
N GLY A 127 -6.27 11.95 5.76
CA GLY A 127 -6.50 12.16 4.33
C GLY A 127 -5.72 11.12 3.51
N HIS A 128 -4.94 11.58 2.53
CA HIS A 128 -4.10 10.72 1.68
C HIS A 128 -2.72 10.39 2.29
N VAL A 129 -2.49 10.77 3.55
CA VAL A 129 -1.19 10.62 4.22
C VAL A 129 -1.26 9.50 5.25
N LEU A 130 -0.40 8.49 5.10
CA LEU A 130 -0.18 7.44 6.09
C LEU A 130 0.73 7.95 7.21
N LYS A 131 0.31 7.78 8.46
CA LYS A 131 1.05 8.25 9.64
C LYS A 131 1.22 7.18 10.72
N VAL A 132 2.22 7.39 11.57
CA VAL A 132 2.40 6.76 12.89
C VAL A 132 2.65 7.87 13.90
N GLY A 133 1.69 8.09 14.80
CA GLY A 133 1.67 9.32 15.60
C GLY A 133 1.80 10.54 14.68
N GLU A 134 2.74 11.43 14.96
CA GLU A 134 2.97 12.64 14.15
C GLU A 134 3.87 12.42 12.91
N THR A 135 4.43 11.22 12.75
CA THR A 135 5.38 10.93 11.67
C THR A 135 4.66 10.54 10.39
N VAL A 136 4.98 11.23 9.28
CA VAL A 136 4.53 10.84 7.93
C VAL A 136 5.36 9.67 7.43
N VAL A 137 4.67 8.59 7.08
CA VAL A 137 5.27 7.35 6.55
C VAL A 137 5.19 7.32 5.03
N ALA A 138 4.02 7.66 4.47
CA ALA A 138 3.82 7.74 3.04
C ALA A 138 2.76 8.80 2.73
N ASP A 139 2.99 9.59 1.68
CA ASP A 139 2.01 10.50 1.11
C ASP A 139 1.55 9.93 -0.23
N PHE A 140 0.36 9.33 -0.24
CA PHE A 140 -0.23 8.72 -1.44
C PHE A 140 -0.82 9.77 -2.41
N GLY A 141 -0.98 11.01 -1.95
CA GLY A 141 -1.38 12.16 -2.79
C GLY A 141 -0.20 12.85 -3.46
N SER A 142 1.05 12.48 -3.11
CA SER A 142 2.24 13.15 -3.62
C SER A 142 2.31 13.17 -5.15
N THR A 143 2.63 14.34 -5.68
CA THR A 143 2.94 14.58 -7.09
C THR A 143 4.44 14.70 -7.35
N ASP A 144 5.28 14.52 -6.31
CA ASP A 144 6.73 14.59 -6.41
C ASP A 144 7.25 13.53 -7.41
N PRO A 145 7.98 13.94 -8.46
CA PRO A 145 8.55 13.01 -9.43
C PRO A 145 9.43 11.90 -8.84
N VAL A 146 10.15 12.19 -7.74
CA VAL A 146 11.00 11.20 -7.07
C VAL A 146 10.15 10.07 -6.50
N ILE A 147 9.03 10.42 -5.83
CA ILE A 147 8.09 9.45 -5.28
C ILE A 147 7.37 8.72 -6.41
N ARG A 148 6.93 9.43 -7.46
CA ARG A 148 6.28 8.82 -8.62
C ARG A 148 7.18 7.88 -9.42
N HIS A 149 8.49 8.00 -9.28
CA HIS A 149 9.46 7.12 -9.92
C HIS A 149 9.86 5.93 -9.03
N HIS A 150 10.22 6.20 -7.77
CA HIS A 150 10.79 5.20 -6.85
C HIS A 150 9.78 4.58 -5.87
N GLY A 151 8.70 5.28 -5.57
CA GLY A 151 7.78 4.95 -4.47
C GLY A 151 8.25 5.53 -3.14
N TRP A 152 7.85 4.89 -2.05
CA TRP A 152 8.15 5.33 -0.68
C TRP A 152 9.16 4.40 -0.02
N LEU A 153 10.08 4.96 0.76
CA LEU A 153 10.94 4.18 1.64
C LEU A 153 10.21 3.94 2.97
N LEU A 154 9.82 2.70 3.25
CA LEU A 154 9.18 2.28 4.50
C LEU A 154 10.21 1.55 5.35
N ASP A 155 10.57 2.10 6.51
CA ASP A 155 11.62 1.61 7.40
C ASP A 155 12.91 1.25 6.64
N SER A 156 13.10 -0.02 6.28
CA SER A 156 14.26 -0.55 5.56
C SER A 156 13.96 -1.08 4.15
N ALA A 157 12.75 -0.89 3.62
CA ALA A 157 12.31 -1.45 2.33
C ALA A 157 11.55 -0.43 1.49
N PHE A 158 11.74 -0.45 0.17
CA PHE A 158 10.93 0.35 -0.73
C PHE A 158 9.56 -0.29 -0.95
N MET A 159 8.51 0.52 -0.86
CA MET A 159 7.18 0.23 -1.38
C MET A 159 7.07 0.88 -2.76
N PRO A 160 7.04 0.10 -3.85
CA PRO A 160 6.91 0.64 -5.20
C PRO A 160 5.66 1.48 -5.37
N TYR A 161 5.77 2.51 -6.19
CA TYR A 161 4.65 3.37 -6.56
C TYR A 161 3.61 2.62 -7.41
N PRO A 162 2.36 2.45 -6.95
CA PRO A 162 1.36 1.58 -7.60
C PRO A 162 0.48 2.29 -8.64
N PHE A 163 0.52 3.62 -8.69
CA PHE A 163 -0.46 4.38 -9.45
C PHE A 163 -0.10 4.51 -10.93
N ALA A 164 -1.12 4.70 -11.78
CA ALA A 164 -0.96 4.72 -13.23
C ALA A 164 -0.06 5.86 -13.72
N ASP A 165 -0.01 6.97 -13.00
CA ASP A 165 0.85 8.13 -13.28
C ASP A 165 2.31 7.93 -12.84
N ARG A 166 2.75 6.68 -12.64
CA ARG A 166 4.14 6.32 -12.36
C ARG A 166 5.08 6.82 -13.44
N ILE A 167 6.20 7.41 -13.04
CA ILE A 167 7.27 7.80 -13.96
C ILE A 167 8.14 6.57 -14.26
N SER A 168 8.20 6.20 -15.54
CA SER A 168 9.03 5.08 -15.99
C SER A 168 10.52 5.42 -15.88
N GLU A 169 11.38 4.39 -15.86
CA GLU A 169 12.84 4.59 -15.90
C GLU A 169 13.28 5.37 -17.13
N ALA A 170 12.66 5.11 -18.29
CA ALA A 170 12.98 5.81 -19.54
C ALA A 170 12.62 7.30 -19.46
N ASP A 171 11.47 7.63 -18.89
CA ASP A 171 11.03 9.02 -18.71
C ASP A 171 11.89 9.73 -17.66
N TRP A 172 12.29 9.04 -16.60
CA TRP A 172 13.20 9.55 -15.58
C TRP A 172 14.56 9.94 -16.17
N GLN A 173 15.20 9.01 -16.90
CA GLN A 173 16.52 9.24 -17.50
C GLN A 173 16.50 10.31 -18.60
N SER A 174 15.42 10.38 -19.38
CA SER A 174 15.27 11.39 -20.44
C SER A 174 14.80 12.76 -19.92
N GLY A 175 14.31 12.84 -18.69
CA GLY A 175 13.69 14.04 -18.12
C GLY A 175 12.35 14.40 -18.77
N ALA A 176 11.72 13.48 -19.50
CA ALA A 176 10.45 13.72 -20.20
C ALA A 176 9.33 14.17 -19.23
N PHE A 177 9.34 13.65 -18.00
CA PHE A 177 8.39 14.01 -16.94
C PHE A 177 8.44 15.49 -16.51
N ARG A 178 9.51 16.23 -16.85
CA ARG A 178 9.66 17.66 -16.53
C ARG A 178 9.07 18.57 -17.59
N LYS A 179 8.70 18.02 -18.75
CA LYS A 179 8.05 18.78 -19.81
C LYS A 179 6.57 18.83 -19.44
N GLU A 180 6.13 19.98 -18.93
CA GLU A 180 4.69 20.26 -18.81
C GLU A 180 4.04 20.09 -20.21
N PRO A 181 2.84 19.51 -20.29
CA PRO A 181 2.09 19.41 -21.54
C PRO A 181 1.71 20.77 -22.13
#